data_AF-A0A421JVQ9-F1
#
_entry.id   AF-A0A421JVQ9-F1
#
_cell.length_a   1.000
_cell.length_b   1.000
_cell.length_c   1.000
_cell.angle_alpha   90.00
_cell.angle_beta   90.00
_cell.angle_gamma   90.00
#
_symmetry.space_group_name_H-M   'P 1'
#
loop_
_entity.id
_entity.type
_entity.pdbx_description
1 polymer ?
#
loop_
_entity_poly.entity_id
_entity_poly.type
_entity_poly.pdbx_seq_one_letter_code
_entity_poly.pdbx_strand_id
1 'polypeptide(L)'
;MTIDDQDSAGSFKGLMRSLNLDNDKFKEYDSSTFATLNFSQLSALKTDIESQLGLLFDLLKQKYNAEMTTKLVTPDGFPRSDIDVVSIRLIRVRIIRLRNDHKRVLQLVEEKMVEEFESRKDLVVETTSTGSSDVHSDQVTYTIPFAEVRGLVANGPAAKSGLKEHDQIIVFDGDIHAANNRNLSALVTRVRDKIEQEINVVVKRDGERLTIRLKPTNSWEGQGLLGCRLVPI
;
A
#
# COMPACT_ATOMS: atom_id res chain seq x y z
N MET A 1 -35.38 42.46 31.91
CA MET A 1 -34.01 42.35 32.44
C MET A 1 -33.64 40.87 32.43
N THR A 2 -33.10 40.43 31.30
CA THR A 2 -32.46 39.13 31.14
C THR A 2 -31.14 39.18 31.89
N ILE A 3 -31.00 38.34 32.90
CA ILE A 3 -29.79 38.21 33.71
C ILE A 3 -28.76 37.49 32.83
N ASP A 4 -27.66 38.18 32.56
CA ASP A 4 -26.50 37.64 31.85
C ASP A 4 -25.99 36.36 32.54
N ASP A 5 -25.93 35.27 31.77
CA ASP A 5 -25.24 34.03 32.12
C ASP A 5 -23.75 34.33 32.29
N GLN A 6 -23.33 34.57 33.53
CA GLN A 6 -21.93 34.70 33.88
C GLN A 6 -21.15 33.46 33.46
N ASP A 7 -20.09 33.71 32.69
CA ASP A 7 -19.02 32.79 32.32
C ASP A 7 -18.66 31.83 33.47
N SER A 8 -19.11 30.59 33.33
CA SER A 8 -18.97 29.53 34.33
C SER A 8 -17.58 28.87 34.32
N ALA A 9 -16.51 29.68 34.27
CA ALA A 9 -15.12 29.21 34.36
C ALA A 9 -14.83 28.51 35.71
N GLY A 10 -15.61 28.81 36.75
CA GLY A 10 -15.54 28.16 38.07
C GLY A 10 -16.50 26.98 38.29
N SER A 11 -17.36 26.64 37.33
CA SER A 11 -18.28 25.50 37.45
C SER A 11 -17.55 24.18 37.18
N PHE A 12 -17.91 23.11 37.90
CA PHE A 12 -17.40 21.75 37.63
C PHE A 12 -17.54 21.37 36.15
N LYS A 13 -18.60 21.83 35.48
CA LYS A 13 -18.82 21.63 34.04
C LYS A 13 -17.79 22.38 33.18
N GLY A 14 -17.39 23.60 33.58
CA GLY A 14 -16.35 24.39 32.92
C GLY A 14 -14.96 23.77 33.13
N LEU A 15 -14.66 23.32 34.35
CA LEU A 15 -13.42 22.59 34.66
C LEU A 15 -13.32 21.30 33.85
N MET A 16 -14.39 20.50 33.79
CA MET A 16 -14.46 19.29 32.98
C MET A 16 -14.31 19.58 31.48
N ARG A 17 -14.84 20.71 30.99
CA ARG A 17 -14.64 21.16 29.60
C ARG A 17 -13.19 21.53 29.31
N SER A 18 -12.49 22.18 30.25
CA SER A 18 -11.07 22.52 30.10
C SER A 18 -10.14 21.30 30.18
N LEU A 19 -10.59 20.22 30.86
CA LEU A 19 -9.88 18.95 30.98
C LEU A 19 -10.16 18.00 29.80
N ASN A 20 -11.34 18.09 29.19
CA ASN A 20 -11.61 17.47 27.91
C ASN A 20 -10.90 18.28 26.84
N LEU A 21 -9.75 17.79 26.37
CA LEU A 21 -9.05 18.30 25.19
C LEU A 21 -10.08 18.72 24.14
N ASP A 22 -10.13 20.01 23.82
CA ASP A 22 -11.17 20.64 22.99
C ASP A 22 -11.64 19.68 21.90
N ASN A 23 -12.92 19.33 21.89
CA ASN A 23 -13.47 18.46 20.84
C ASN A 23 -13.28 19.06 19.44
N ASP A 24 -13.03 20.36 19.37
CA ASP A 24 -12.67 21.08 18.16
C ASP A 24 -11.28 20.69 17.62
N LYS A 25 -10.36 20.21 18.48
CA LYS A 25 -9.01 19.77 18.09
C LYS A 25 -8.92 18.28 17.80
N PHE A 26 -9.81 17.49 18.39
CA PHE A 26 -9.78 16.03 18.25
C PHE A 26 -11.16 15.53 17.87
N LYS A 27 -11.25 14.98 16.66
CA LYS A 27 -12.49 14.46 16.11
C LYS A 27 -12.94 13.24 16.90
N GLU A 28 -14.24 13.15 17.16
CA GLU A 28 -14.87 11.93 17.64
C GLU A 28 -15.39 11.12 16.46
N TYR A 29 -15.32 9.80 16.59
CA TYR A 29 -15.73 8.87 15.54
C TYR A 29 -16.79 7.93 16.07
N ASP A 30 -17.82 7.71 15.26
CA ASP A 30 -18.83 6.70 15.55
C ASP A 30 -18.40 5.37 14.93
N SER A 31 -17.99 4.43 15.79
CA SER A 31 -17.54 3.09 15.39
C SER A 31 -18.58 2.29 14.59
N SER A 32 -19.86 2.62 14.70
CA SER A 32 -20.93 1.96 13.94
C SER A 32 -20.91 2.35 12.45
N THR A 33 -20.44 3.55 12.13
CA THR A 33 -20.40 4.08 10.75
C THR A 33 -19.24 3.50 9.94
N PHE A 34 -18.26 2.88 10.58
CA PHE A 34 -17.08 2.38 9.85
C PHE A 34 -17.43 1.29 8.84
N ALA A 35 -18.43 0.45 9.12
CA ALA A 35 -18.81 -0.65 8.26
C ALA A 35 -19.46 -0.20 6.93
N THR A 36 -20.02 1.01 6.88
CA THR A 36 -20.74 1.52 5.69
C THR A 36 -19.86 2.35 4.76
N LEU A 37 -18.61 2.63 5.15
CA LEU A 37 -17.69 3.47 4.39
C LEU A 37 -17.02 2.71 3.24
N ASN A 38 -16.71 3.43 2.17
CA ASN A 38 -15.97 2.91 1.02
C ASN A 38 -14.46 2.77 1.34
N PHE A 39 -13.74 1.93 0.58
CA PHE A 39 -12.30 1.70 0.78
C PHE A 39 -11.48 3.00 0.82
N SER A 40 -11.70 3.91 -0.13
CA SER A 40 -10.99 5.20 -0.17
C SER A 40 -11.28 6.07 1.05
N GLN A 41 -12.50 6.00 1.60
CA GLN A 41 -12.90 6.76 2.79
C GLN A 41 -12.28 6.15 4.05
N LEU A 42 -12.26 4.82 4.16
CA LEU A 42 -11.61 4.11 5.26
C LEU A 42 -10.09 4.36 5.29
N SER A 43 -9.44 4.44 4.13
CA SER A 43 -8.01 4.78 4.02
C SER A 43 -7.71 6.21 4.48
N ALA A 44 -8.55 7.17 4.08
CA ALA A 44 -8.45 8.55 4.57
C ALA A 44 -8.67 8.63 6.09
N LEU A 45 -9.69 7.93 6.60
CA LEU A 45 -10.02 7.84 8.02
C LEU A 45 -8.86 7.23 8.83
N LYS A 46 -8.24 6.16 8.35
CA LYS A 46 -7.04 5.56 8.96
C LYS A 46 -5.95 6.62 9.15
N THR A 47 -5.68 7.41 8.11
CA THR A 47 -4.64 8.44 8.14
C THR A 47 -4.98 9.57 9.13
N ASP A 48 -6.25 9.98 9.20
CA ASP A 48 -6.74 10.96 10.18
C ASP A 48 -6.54 10.45 11.62
N ILE A 49 -6.94 9.21 11.91
CA ILE A 49 -6.76 8.60 13.24
C ILE A 49 -5.26 8.49 13.61
N GLU A 50 -4.40 8.10 12.68
CA GLU A 50 -2.95 8.04 12.89
C GLU A 50 -2.36 9.43 13.22
N SER A 51 -2.82 10.47 12.52
CA SER A 51 -2.39 11.84 12.80
C SER A 51 -2.80 12.30 14.20
N GLN A 52 -4.03 11.98 14.62
CA GLN A 52 -4.54 12.33 15.95
C GLN A 52 -3.84 11.57 17.06
N LEU A 53 -3.54 10.28 16.84
CA LEU A 53 -2.71 9.50 17.77
C LEU A 53 -1.35 10.16 17.95
N GLY A 54 -0.70 10.57 16.85
CA GLY A 54 0.58 11.30 16.90
C GLY A 54 0.49 12.56 17.77
N LEU A 55 -0.50 13.41 17.53
CA LEU A 55 -0.73 14.63 18.32
C LEU A 55 -0.95 14.34 19.82
N LEU A 56 -1.73 13.30 20.15
CA LEU A 56 -1.97 12.92 21.55
C LEU A 56 -0.70 12.40 22.22
N PHE A 57 0.12 11.62 21.52
CA PHE A 57 1.41 11.16 22.03
C PHE A 57 2.38 12.33 22.25
N ASP A 58 2.46 13.26 21.29
CA ASP A 58 3.29 14.45 21.40
C ASP A 58 2.84 15.33 22.57
N LEU A 59 1.53 15.51 22.74
CA LEU A 59 1.00 16.26 23.88
C LEU A 59 1.36 15.60 25.22
N LEU A 60 1.23 14.27 25.31
CA LEU A 60 1.57 13.51 26.51
C LEU A 60 3.06 13.68 26.88
N LYS A 61 3.93 13.63 25.87
CA LYS A 61 5.38 13.71 26.06
C LYS A 61 5.87 15.13 26.29
N GLN A 62 5.43 16.10 25.48
CA GLN A 62 5.94 17.47 25.53
C GLN A 62 5.35 18.27 26.69
N LYS A 63 4.04 18.14 26.95
CA LYS A 63 3.36 18.94 27.97
C LYS A 63 3.43 18.32 29.36
N TYR A 64 3.22 17.00 29.45
CA TYR A 64 3.11 16.30 30.74
C TYR A 64 4.33 15.43 31.08
N ASN A 65 5.32 15.37 30.18
CA ASN A 65 6.53 14.54 30.33
C ASN A 65 6.22 13.09 30.77
N ALA A 66 5.15 12.53 30.22
CA ALA A 66 4.65 11.21 30.56
C ALA A 66 4.47 10.34 29.31
N GLU A 67 4.48 9.03 29.49
CA GLU A 67 4.22 8.01 28.45
C GLU A 67 2.95 7.21 28.80
N MET A 68 2.56 6.23 27.97
CA MET A 68 1.40 5.37 28.27
C MET A 68 1.61 4.47 29.50
N THR A 69 2.87 4.21 29.87
CA THR A 69 3.29 3.26 30.90
C THR A 69 3.70 3.93 32.21
N THR A 70 3.89 5.25 32.24
CA THR A 70 4.34 5.98 33.43
C THR A 70 3.41 5.75 34.61
N LYS A 71 3.96 5.41 35.77
CA LYS A 71 3.18 5.19 37.00
C LYS A 71 2.58 6.50 37.47
N LEU A 72 1.27 6.51 37.72
CA LEU A 72 0.52 7.70 38.18
C LEU A 72 0.36 7.78 39.70
N VAL A 73 0.87 6.77 40.40
CA VAL A 73 0.71 6.57 41.84
C VAL A 73 2.10 6.41 42.45
N THR A 74 2.27 6.88 43.69
CA THR A 74 3.46 6.64 44.50
C THR A 74 3.49 5.18 45.00
N PRO A 75 4.63 4.69 45.52
CA PRO A 75 4.70 3.35 46.12
C PRO A 75 3.70 3.14 47.26
N ASP A 76 3.36 4.21 47.98
CA ASP A 76 2.41 4.20 49.11
C ASP A 76 0.93 4.17 48.67
N GLY A 77 0.65 4.18 47.36
CA GLY A 77 -0.71 4.07 46.84
C GLY A 77 -1.46 5.40 46.64
N PHE A 78 -0.80 6.54 46.83
CA PHE A 78 -1.40 7.87 46.65
C PHE A 78 -1.13 8.46 45.27
N PRO A 79 -2.03 9.31 44.71
CA PRO A 79 -1.77 10.03 43.47
C PRO A 79 -0.50 10.85 43.58
N ARG A 80 0.30 10.83 42.52
CA ARG A 80 1.51 11.64 42.42
C ARG A 80 1.17 13.13 42.40
N SER A 81 1.88 13.91 43.21
CA SER A 81 1.72 15.37 43.29
C SER A 81 2.59 16.14 42.30
N ASP A 82 3.63 15.49 41.74
CA ASP A 82 4.56 16.05 40.77
C ASP A 82 3.98 16.11 39.34
N ILE A 83 2.90 15.39 39.07
CA ILE A 83 2.28 15.28 37.73
C ILE A 83 0.77 15.47 37.78
N ASP A 84 0.20 15.96 36.68
CA ASP A 84 -1.25 16.02 36.51
C ASP A 84 -1.81 14.63 36.14
N VAL A 85 -2.10 13.85 37.18
CA VAL A 85 -2.64 12.48 37.07
C VAL A 85 -3.95 12.45 36.28
N VAL A 86 -4.82 13.45 36.45
CA VAL A 86 -6.16 13.47 35.84
C VAL A 86 -6.04 13.68 34.34
N SER A 87 -5.31 14.72 33.91
CA SER A 87 -5.12 15.00 32.49
C SER A 87 -4.41 13.86 31.77
N ILE A 88 -3.35 13.30 32.38
CA ILE A 88 -2.64 12.15 31.81
C ILE A 88 -3.61 10.97 31.64
N ARG A 89 -4.44 10.68 32.64
CA ARG A 89 -5.40 9.57 32.56
C ARG A 89 -6.43 9.78 31.45
N LEU A 90 -6.97 11.00 31.29
CA LEU A 90 -7.91 11.33 30.22
C LEU A 90 -7.28 11.16 28.84
N ILE A 91 -6.06 11.68 28.63
CA ILE A 91 -5.32 11.54 27.37
C ILE A 91 -5.07 10.07 27.06
N ARG A 92 -4.60 9.28 28.04
CA ARG A 92 -4.36 7.84 27.86
C ARG A 92 -5.63 7.09 27.48
N VAL A 93 -6.75 7.37 28.14
CA VAL A 93 -8.05 6.76 27.80
C VAL A 93 -8.43 7.08 26.36
N ARG A 94 -8.23 8.32 25.90
CA ARG A 94 -8.51 8.72 24.51
C ARG A 94 -7.62 7.99 23.51
N ILE A 95 -6.31 7.91 23.78
CA ILE A 95 -5.36 7.13 22.97
C ILE A 95 -5.80 5.67 22.87
N ILE A 96 -6.21 5.05 23.98
CA ILE A 96 -6.65 3.65 24.00
C ILE A 96 -7.90 3.46 23.12
N ARG A 97 -8.89 4.36 23.23
CA ARG A 97 -10.10 4.32 22.38
C ARG A 97 -9.74 4.42 20.91
N LEU A 98 -8.96 5.44 20.52
CA LEU A 98 -8.54 5.62 19.13
C LEU A 98 -7.69 4.46 18.59
N ARG A 99 -6.86 3.81 19.42
CA ARG A 99 -6.11 2.61 19.00
C ARG A 99 -7.04 1.43 18.73
N ASN A 100 -8.09 1.25 19.52
CA ASN A 100 -9.08 0.21 19.28
C ASN A 100 -9.88 0.49 18.00
N ASP A 101 -10.26 1.76 17.79
CA ASP A 101 -10.96 2.19 16.58
C ASP A 101 -10.08 2.02 15.33
N HIS A 102 -8.81 2.42 15.39
CA HIS A 102 -7.83 2.22 14.33
C HIS A 102 -7.65 0.75 13.97
N LYS A 103 -7.56 -0.13 14.99
CA LYS A 103 -7.50 -1.58 14.77
C LYS A 103 -8.74 -2.09 14.02
N ARG A 104 -9.92 -1.58 14.37
CA ARG A 104 -11.17 -1.92 13.69
C ARG A 104 -11.19 -1.43 12.24
N VAL A 105 -10.76 -0.19 12.00
CA VAL A 105 -10.64 0.39 10.65
C VAL A 105 -9.68 -0.43 9.80
N LEU A 106 -8.53 -0.84 10.35
CA LEU A 106 -7.58 -1.70 9.63
C LEU A 106 -8.20 -3.03 9.19
N GLN A 107 -8.96 -3.69 10.07
CA GLN A 107 -9.67 -4.93 9.74
C GLN A 107 -10.67 -4.71 8.59
N LEU A 108 -11.47 -3.64 8.67
CA LEU A 108 -12.43 -3.31 7.62
C LEU A 108 -11.76 -2.94 6.29
N VAL A 109 -10.61 -2.25 6.33
CA VAL A 109 -9.83 -1.93 5.13
C VAL A 109 -9.34 -3.22 4.46
N GLU A 110 -8.85 -4.18 5.25
CA GLU A 110 -8.41 -5.48 4.75
C GLU A 110 -9.56 -6.25 4.10
N GLU A 111 -10.71 -6.35 4.76
CA GLU A 111 -11.93 -7.00 4.24
C GLU A 111 -12.39 -6.36 2.92
N LYS A 112 -12.52 -5.02 2.90
CA LYS A 112 -12.95 -4.28 1.70
C LYS A 112 -11.95 -4.38 0.55
N MET A 113 -10.66 -4.49 0.86
CA MET A 113 -9.63 -4.70 -0.14
C MET A 113 -9.83 -6.06 -0.82
N VAL A 114 -10.06 -7.12 -0.04
CA VAL A 114 -10.32 -8.47 -0.58
C VAL A 114 -11.59 -8.49 -1.44
N GLU A 115 -12.70 -7.89 -0.98
CA GLU A 115 -13.95 -7.78 -1.74
C GLU A 115 -13.76 -7.09 -3.11
N GLU A 116 -12.99 -6.01 -3.16
CA GLU A 116 -12.65 -5.30 -4.40
C GLU A 116 -11.81 -6.17 -5.35
N PHE A 117 -10.91 -7.00 -4.82
CA PHE A 117 -10.12 -7.93 -5.64
C PHE A 117 -10.97 -9.11 -6.15
N GLU A 118 -11.86 -9.65 -5.33
CA GLU A 118 -12.75 -10.76 -5.69
C GLU A 118 -13.82 -10.32 -6.69
N SER A 119 -14.47 -9.18 -6.50
CA SER A 119 -15.44 -8.65 -7.46
C SER A 119 -14.82 -8.36 -8.83
N ARG A 120 -13.58 -7.85 -8.86
CA ARG A 120 -12.82 -7.71 -10.12
C ARG A 120 -12.50 -9.04 -10.77
N LYS A 121 -12.34 -10.12 -9.99
CA LYS A 121 -12.12 -11.47 -10.49
C LYS A 121 -13.41 -12.04 -11.10
N ASP A 122 -14.55 -11.86 -10.47
CA ASP A 122 -15.84 -12.41 -10.94
C ASP A 122 -16.38 -11.71 -12.20
N LEU A 123 -16.18 -10.39 -12.34
CA LEU A 123 -16.54 -9.65 -13.57
C LEU A 123 -15.79 -10.15 -14.81
N VAL A 124 -14.64 -10.79 -14.65
CA VAL A 124 -13.88 -11.40 -15.74
C VAL A 124 -14.44 -12.78 -16.12
N VAL A 125 -15.15 -13.46 -15.21
CA VAL A 125 -15.67 -14.83 -15.40
C VAL A 125 -16.93 -14.85 -16.29
N GLU A 126 -17.79 -13.84 -16.26
CA GLU A 126 -19.01 -13.81 -17.10
C GLU A 126 -18.76 -13.59 -18.60
N THR A 127 -17.55 -13.19 -19.01
CA THR A 127 -17.23 -12.95 -20.44
C THR A 127 -16.54 -14.17 -21.10
N THR A 128 -16.20 -15.22 -20.36
CA THR A 128 -15.48 -16.38 -20.89
C THR A 128 -16.18 -17.70 -20.61
N SER A 129 -17.40 -17.84 -21.13
CA SER A 129 -18.10 -19.12 -21.22
C SER A 129 -17.69 -19.92 -22.45
N THR A 130 -16.40 -20.24 -22.62
CA THR A 130 -15.98 -21.40 -23.45
C THR A 130 -14.58 -21.89 -23.07
N GLY A 131 -14.53 -23.02 -22.38
CA GLY A 131 -13.57 -24.08 -22.68
C GLY A 131 -12.19 -24.07 -22.00
N SER A 132 -11.93 -25.18 -21.33
CA SER A 132 -10.64 -25.78 -20.95
C SER A 132 -9.86 -25.16 -19.77
N SER A 133 -9.95 -25.93 -18.68
CA SER A 133 -8.95 -26.14 -17.63
C SER A 133 -7.50 -25.84 -18.04
N ASP A 134 -6.94 -24.80 -17.46
CA ASP A 134 -5.57 -24.83 -16.98
C ASP A 134 -5.38 -23.81 -15.85
N VAL A 135 -4.57 -24.21 -14.88
CA VAL A 135 -4.20 -23.44 -13.69
C VAL A 135 -3.60 -22.10 -14.14
N HIS A 136 -4.30 -20.99 -13.90
CA HIS A 136 -3.76 -19.66 -14.19
C HIS A 136 -4.03 -18.67 -13.06
N SER A 137 -2.92 -18.28 -12.44
CA SER A 137 -2.77 -17.22 -11.44
C SER A 137 -3.36 -15.89 -11.92
N ASP A 138 -3.91 -15.11 -10.99
CA ASP A 138 -4.28 -13.70 -11.14
C ASP A 138 -3.39 -12.96 -12.15
N GLN A 139 -3.87 -12.76 -13.38
CA GLN A 139 -3.09 -12.03 -14.38
C GLN A 139 -3.26 -10.53 -14.18
N VAL A 140 -2.43 -9.97 -13.30
CA VAL A 140 -2.13 -8.54 -13.30
C VAL A 140 -1.72 -8.16 -14.72
N THR A 141 -2.55 -7.36 -15.39
CA THR A 141 -2.30 -6.95 -16.77
C THR A 141 -1.37 -5.74 -16.77
N TYR A 142 -0.06 -5.98 -16.72
CA TYR A 142 0.93 -4.91 -16.83
C TYR A 142 0.81 -4.21 -18.18
N THR A 143 0.85 -2.88 -18.23
CA THR A 143 0.75 -2.08 -19.47
C THR A 143 1.92 -1.12 -19.68
N ILE A 144 2.71 -0.87 -18.63
CA ILE A 144 3.82 0.08 -18.64
C ILE A 144 5.05 -0.63 -19.22
N PRO A 145 5.59 -0.18 -20.37
CA PRO A 145 6.85 -0.69 -20.87
C PRO A 145 8.02 -0.18 -20.01
N PHE A 146 9.05 -1.00 -19.84
CA PHE A 146 10.23 -0.68 -19.03
C PHE A 146 11.56 -0.74 -19.80
N ALA A 147 11.54 -1.32 -21.00
CA ALA A 147 12.71 -1.42 -21.86
C ALA A 147 12.33 -1.30 -23.33
N GLU A 148 13.25 -0.81 -24.16
CA GLU A 148 13.13 -0.74 -25.61
C GLU A 148 14.23 -1.57 -26.27
N VAL A 149 13.89 -2.27 -27.36
CA VAL A 149 14.87 -2.96 -28.22
C VAL A 149 15.52 -1.93 -29.16
N ARG A 150 16.79 -1.61 -28.93
CA ARG A 150 17.54 -0.64 -29.77
C ARG A 150 18.47 -1.25 -30.80
N GLY A 151 18.62 -2.56 -30.79
CA GLY A 151 19.47 -3.23 -31.77
C GLY A 151 19.20 -4.72 -31.78
N LEU A 152 19.18 -5.29 -32.97
CA LEU A 152 18.92 -6.70 -33.19
C LEU A 152 19.95 -7.30 -34.15
N VAL A 153 20.59 -8.40 -33.75
CA VAL A 153 21.53 -9.13 -34.62
C VAL A 153 20.74 -10.05 -35.54
N ALA A 154 20.94 -9.90 -36.85
CA ALA A 154 20.32 -10.76 -37.86
C ALA A 154 20.66 -12.24 -37.60
N ASN A 155 19.68 -13.12 -37.81
CA ASN A 155 19.77 -14.57 -37.52
C ASN A 155 20.05 -14.95 -36.06
N GLY A 156 20.10 -13.98 -35.14
CA GLY A 156 20.22 -14.22 -33.71
C GLY A 156 18.93 -14.81 -33.10
N PRO A 157 19.02 -15.37 -31.89
CA PRO A 157 17.87 -16.01 -31.23
C PRO A 157 16.66 -15.09 -31.08
N ALA A 158 16.88 -13.84 -30.67
CA ALA A 158 15.80 -12.86 -30.52
C ALA A 158 15.12 -12.51 -31.86
N ALA A 159 15.90 -12.39 -32.93
CA ALA A 159 15.37 -12.13 -34.27
C ALA A 159 14.55 -13.31 -34.80
N LYS A 160 15.06 -14.53 -34.62
CA LYS A 160 14.36 -15.77 -35.01
C LYS A 160 13.06 -15.96 -34.24
N SER A 161 13.00 -15.50 -33.00
CA SER A 161 11.79 -15.48 -32.18
C SER A 161 10.78 -14.40 -32.59
N GLY A 162 11.13 -13.47 -33.49
CA GLY A 162 10.22 -12.43 -33.99
C GLY A 162 10.25 -11.12 -33.23
N LEU A 163 11.24 -10.90 -32.36
CA LEU A 163 11.51 -9.59 -31.76
C LEU A 163 11.98 -8.62 -32.84
N LYS A 164 11.55 -7.36 -32.76
CA LYS A 164 11.92 -6.29 -33.70
C LYS A 164 12.55 -5.11 -32.97
N GLU A 165 13.30 -4.29 -33.69
CA GLU A 165 13.75 -3.00 -33.18
C GLU A 165 12.54 -2.11 -32.86
N HIS A 166 12.68 -1.28 -31.82
CA HIS A 166 11.63 -0.44 -31.23
C HIS A 166 10.50 -1.16 -30.49
N ASP A 167 10.56 -2.48 -30.35
CA ASP A 167 9.66 -3.18 -29.44
C ASP A 167 9.87 -2.70 -28.01
N GLN A 168 8.77 -2.36 -27.33
CA GLN A 168 8.81 -1.94 -25.93
C GLN A 168 8.39 -3.10 -25.03
N ILE A 169 9.28 -3.58 -24.17
CA ILE A 169 9.03 -4.72 -23.28
C ILE A 169 8.16 -4.27 -22.10
N ILE A 170 7.03 -4.96 -21.90
CA ILE A 170 6.10 -4.76 -20.80
C ILE A 170 6.31 -5.82 -19.71
N VAL A 171 6.34 -7.10 -20.11
CA VAL A 171 6.51 -8.24 -19.20
C VAL A 171 7.56 -9.16 -19.78
N PHE A 172 8.47 -9.65 -18.95
CA PHE A 172 9.47 -10.63 -19.31
C PHE A 172 9.31 -11.86 -18.41
N ASP A 173 9.09 -13.01 -19.03
CA ASP A 173 8.93 -14.32 -18.39
C ASP A 173 7.79 -14.41 -17.35
N GLY A 174 6.71 -13.65 -17.57
CA GLY A 174 5.48 -13.65 -16.77
C GLY A 174 5.50 -12.75 -15.54
N ASP A 175 6.63 -12.64 -14.84
CA ASP A 175 6.72 -11.96 -13.54
C ASP A 175 7.62 -10.71 -13.53
N ILE A 176 8.47 -10.50 -14.53
CA ILE A 176 9.35 -9.32 -14.57
C ILE A 176 8.66 -8.19 -15.32
N HIS A 177 8.47 -7.04 -14.66
CA HIS A 177 7.77 -5.86 -15.16
C HIS A 177 8.46 -4.55 -14.70
N ALA A 178 7.83 -3.42 -14.97
CA ALA A 178 8.40 -2.08 -14.70
C ALA A 178 8.85 -1.85 -13.24
N ALA A 179 8.22 -2.46 -12.24
CA ALA A 179 8.54 -2.20 -10.84
C ALA A 179 9.68 -3.09 -10.28
N ASN A 180 9.99 -4.23 -10.92
CA ASN A 180 10.91 -5.23 -10.39
C ASN A 180 12.05 -5.63 -11.34
N ASN A 181 12.19 -5.00 -12.52
CA ASN A 181 13.23 -5.32 -13.50
C ASN A 181 14.68 -5.02 -13.05
N ARG A 182 14.86 -4.23 -11.97
CA ARG A 182 16.16 -3.85 -11.38
C ARG A 182 17.16 -3.31 -12.43
N ASN A 183 16.76 -2.30 -13.21
CA ASN A 183 17.56 -1.74 -14.31
C ASN A 183 18.04 -2.83 -15.29
N LEU A 184 17.11 -3.69 -15.71
CA LEU A 184 17.33 -4.85 -16.61
C LEU A 184 18.18 -6.00 -16.05
N SER A 185 18.79 -5.86 -14.87
CA SER A 185 19.60 -6.95 -14.29
C SER A 185 18.79 -8.23 -14.03
N ALA A 186 17.50 -8.11 -13.70
CA ALA A 186 16.61 -9.25 -13.50
C ALA A 186 16.44 -10.09 -14.79
N LEU A 187 16.41 -9.44 -15.96
CA LEU A 187 16.30 -10.12 -17.26
C LEU A 187 17.59 -10.89 -17.55
N VAL A 188 18.75 -10.29 -17.29
CA VAL A 188 20.06 -10.94 -17.51
C VAL A 188 20.18 -12.21 -16.69
N THR A 189 19.79 -12.17 -15.41
CA THR A 189 19.75 -13.36 -14.55
C THR A 189 18.79 -14.41 -15.11
N ARG A 190 17.56 -14.02 -15.45
CA ARG A 190 16.55 -14.97 -15.97
C ARG A 190 16.99 -15.66 -17.25
N VAL A 191 17.60 -14.91 -18.17
CA VAL A 191 18.10 -15.44 -19.45
C VAL A 191 19.25 -16.44 -19.25
N ARG A 192 20.11 -16.22 -18.24
CA ARG A 192 21.19 -17.16 -17.88
C ARG A 192 20.66 -18.44 -17.25
N ASP A 193 19.62 -18.34 -16.44
CA ASP A 193 19.04 -19.50 -15.75
C ASP A 193 18.18 -20.35 -16.70
N LYS A 194 17.64 -19.75 -17.77
CA LYS A 194 16.75 -20.39 -18.76
C LYS A 194 17.40 -20.56 -20.15
N ILE A 195 18.66 -20.99 -20.19
CA ILE A 195 19.31 -21.38 -21.46
C ILE A 195 18.58 -22.59 -22.04
N GLU A 196 18.31 -22.56 -23.35
CA GLU A 196 17.54 -23.55 -24.11
C GLU A 196 16.07 -23.72 -23.69
N GLN A 197 15.53 -22.83 -22.85
CA GLN A 197 14.12 -22.84 -22.44
C GLN A 197 13.38 -21.63 -23.02
N GLU A 198 12.08 -21.81 -23.31
CA GLU A 198 11.26 -20.71 -23.80
C GLU A 198 10.94 -19.71 -22.69
N ILE A 199 11.04 -18.43 -23.05
CA ILE A 199 10.73 -17.28 -22.23
C ILE A 199 9.64 -16.48 -22.94
N ASN A 200 8.50 -16.32 -22.28
CA ASN A 200 7.39 -15.52 -22.79
C ASN A 200 7.65 -14.03 -22.52
N VAL A 201 7.74 -13.23 -23.57
CA VAL A 201 7.94 -11.79 -23.47
C VAL A 201 6.76 -11.06 -24.09
N VAL A 202 6.14 -10.20 -23.30
CA VAL A 202 5.07 -9.33 -23.77
C VAL A 202 5.69 -8.00 -24.17
N VAL A 203 5.49 -7.61 -25.42
CA VAL A 203 5.95 -6.35 -25.98
C VAL A 203 4.78 -5.49 -26.45
N LYS A 204 5.03 -4.19 -26.56
CA LYS A 204 4.19 -3.23 -27.27
C LYS A 204 4.86 -2.86 -28.58
N ARG A 205 4.17 -3.07 -29.69
CA ARG A 205 4.61 -2.75 -31.06
C ARG A 205 3.47 -2.01 -31.76
N ASP A 206 3.75 -0.83 -32.30
CA ASP A 206 2.75 -0.01 -33.00
C ASP A 206 1.46 0.25 -32.20
N GLY A 207 1.57 0.28 -30.87
CA GLY A 207 0.43 0.45 -29.95
C GLY A 207 -0.24 -0.85 -29.53
N GLU A 208 0.00 -1.96 -30.24
CA GLU A 208 -0.57 -3.27 -29.96
C GLU A 208 0.31 -4.10 -29.03
N ARG A 209 -0.33 -4.96 -28.24
CA ARG A 209 0.34 -5.87 -27.30
C ARG A 209 0.54 -7.22 -27.97
N LEU A 210 1.78 -7.69 -28.01
CA LEU A 210 2.17 -8.94 -28.64
C LEU A 210 2.94 -9.81 -27.65
N THR A 211 2.71 -11.13 -27.70
CA THR A 211 3.48 -12.11 -26.92
C THR A 211 4.47 -12.82 -27.84
N ILE A 212 5.74 -12.77 -27.48
CA ILE A 212 6.88 -13.32 -28.23
C ILE A 212 7.55 -14.39 -27.36
N ARG A 213 7.88 -15.54 -27.96
CA ARG A 213 8.59 -16.63 -27.31
C ARG A 213 10.08 -16.57 -27.63
N LEU A 214 10.85 -16.02 -26.71
CA LEU A 214 12.31 -15.98 -26.80
C LEU A 214 12.90 -17.29 -26.31
N LYS A 215 13.87 -17.85 -27.04
CA LYS A 215 14.64 -19.01 -26.56
C LYS A 215 16.12 -18.63 -26.49
N PRO A 216 16.69 -18.39 -25.29
CA PRO A 216 18.10 -18.12 -25.15
C PRO A 216 18.93 -19.32 -25.59
N THR A 217 19.98 -19.09 -26.38
CA THR A 217 20.91 -20.14 -26.78
C THR A 217 22.33 -19.59 -26.88
N ASN A 218 23.28 -20.47 -26.63
CA ASN A 218 24.72 -20.29 -26.76
C ASN A 218 25.25 -20.89 -28.08
N SER A 219 24.41 -21.63 -28.83
CA SER A 219 24.75 -22.25 -30.10
C SER A 219 24.32 -21.37 -31.29
N TRP A 220 24.87 -20.16 -31.37
CA TRP A 220 24.64 -19.26 -32.50
C TRP A 220 25.86 -18.38 -32.78
N GLU A 221 25.95 -17.85 -34.00
CA GLU A 221 27.08 -17.03 -34.46
C GLU A 221 26.94 -15.58 -33.99
N GLY A 222 27.18 -15.33 -32.70
CA GLY A 222 27.17 -13.98 -32.15
C GLY A 222 27.52 -13.88 -30.66
N GLN A 223 27.47 -12.66 -30.12
CA GLN A 223 27.81 -12.39 -28.72
C GLN A 223 26.57 -12.46 -27.81
N GLY A 224 26.68 -13.25 -26.74
CA GLY A 224 25.63 -13.37 -25.72
C GLY A 224 24.61 -14.46 -26.03
N LEU A 225 23.46 -14.43 -25.32
CA LEU A 225 22.47 -15.53 -25.35
C LEU A 225 21.23 -15.24 -26.23
N LEU A 226 21.01 -13.97 -26.59
CA LEU A 226 19.80 -13.54 -27.31
C LEU A 226 20.09 -12.75 -28.60
N GLY A 227 21.21 -12.03 -28.66
CA GLY A 227 21.55 -11.21 -29.83
C GLY A 227 20.70 -9.94 -29.99
N CYS A 228 20.23 -9.35 -28.89
CA CYS A 228 19.52 -8.07 -28.88
C CYS A 228 20.09 -7.11 -27.84
N ARG A 229 19.97 -5.80 -28.11
CA ARG A 229 20.32 -4.73 -27.18
C ARG A 229 19.06 -4.11 -26.60
N LEU A 230 18.86 -4.31 -25.30
CA LEU A 230 17.77 -3.70 -24.53
C LEU A 230 18.29 -2.47 -23.80
N VAL A 231 17.52 -1.39 -23.83
CA VAL A 231 17.82 -0.14 -23.13
C VAL A 231 16.63 0.20 -22.23
N PRO A 232 16.84 0.57 -20.95
CA PRO A 232 15.75 0.99 -20.08
C PRO A 232 15.11 2.27 -20.62
N ILE A 233 13.79 2.40 -20.42
CA ILE A 233 13.01 3.59 -20.77
C ILE A 233 12.91 4.51 -19.55
#